data_AF-A0A969WQY5-F1
#
_entry.id   AF-A0A969WQY5-F1
#
_cell.length_a   1.000
_cell.length_b   1.000
_cell.length_c   1.000
_cell.angle_alpha   90.00
_cell.angle_beta   90.00
_cell.angle_gamma   90.00
#
_symmetry.space_group_name_H-M   'P 1'
#
loop_
_entity.id
_entity.type
_entity.pdbx_description
1 polymer ?
#
loop_
_entity_poly.entity_id
_entity_poly.type
_entity_poly.pdbx_seq_one_letter_code
_entity_poly.pdbx_strand_id
1 'polypeptide(L)'
;MKKIFLLIALTALYISTFAQFGGGSGTEEDPYRIYTKEHFEEFATENNSMNYEMYGDFSGIHLRLMNNITDTVKIMPSSNPNSDFNGSFHGGGYSINIFPNSTIFQTVFNSIGTNGYIDSLKIVGTPYHFSSLVYTNYGTISHCICDVTIIHPIAQADYRSGIANTNYGIIEHCVNLTNFTNAILPEINYWDCTVFSGICYMNVGIIKYCKNKGNVSSKEALSAGIAIYNIDNGIIEMCINSGDNQALSVDPINVMTGGIACTTEGNAIIRNCVNTGNIVFSSIFPAGGIVYGASGNVNIINCLNLGNISGYCVDNNNERGAGIIGSSNDNTANIAYCLNLNKAGASAIVDTLLNFVSINATNNYYDKQTCLSKGINNEDISGSAEGKLTTQLTGTSPELQAMLGDGWSYAEGRYPIPLGLENDSMALVAATPVYLHFENEEDYNHVDSVSKNFTVGLENNVSWEEAFGRVSFNDENVQLLSIGYEILSVKLGNYSKKINIIIVDTEVSSPEILSNNEISIYPNPASEYLNIELNQHLSDEVQIYDISGKLLISKAINSNQTQINIADLEQGMYILNVLKSDRKIASLRFVKE
;
A
#
# COMPACT_ATOMS: atom_id res chain seq x y z
N MET A 1 42.62 44.63 56.44
CA MET A 1 42.94 43.33 55.81
C MET A 1 41.96 42.19 56.12
N LYS A 2 40.70 42.45 56.52
CA LYS A 2 39.68 41.40 56.77
C LYS A 2 38.37 41.54 55.97
N LYS A 3 38.31 42.49 55.02
CA LYS A 3 37.13 42.71 54.15
C LYS A 3 37.32 42.30 52.68
N ILE A 4 38.50 41.83 52.30
CA ILE A 4 38.81 41.39 50.92
C ILE A 4 38.74 39.86 50.76
N PHE A 5 38.81 39.09 51.86
CA PHE A 5 38.67 37.63 51.81
C PHE A 5 37.22 37.12 51.77
N LEU A 6 36.23 37.95 52.12
CA LEU A 6 34.82 37.55 52.07
C LEU A 6 34.22 37.64 50.65
N LEU A 7 34.83 38.45 49.77
CA LEU A 7 34.36 38.59 48.38
C LEU A 7 34.89 37.48 47.48
N ILE A 8 36.03 36.88 47.82
CA ILE A 8 36.62 35.73 47.08
C ILE A 8 35.99 34.40 47.54
N ALA A 9 35.48 34.33 48.77
CA ALA A 9 34.72 33.17 49.24
C ALA A 9 33.27 33.12 48.74
N LEU A 10 32.69 34.26 48.32
CA LEU A 10 31.36 34.32 47.68
C LEU A 10 31.40 34.12 46.15
N THR A 11 32.56 34.24 45.51
CA THR A 11 32.73 33.94 44.08
C THR A 11 33.16 32.49 43.80
N ALA A 12 33.55 31.73 44.83
CA ALA A 12 33.87 30.30 44.73
C ALA A 12 32.68 29.37 45.08
N LEU A 13 31.49 29.93 45.23
CA LEU A 13 30.22 29.24 45.52
C LEU A 13 29.12 29.63 44.52
N TYR A 14 29.50 29.86 43.26
CA TYR A 14 28.62 29.68 42.10
C TYR A 14 28.97 28.34 41.44
N ILE A 15 28.92 27.26 42.21
CA ILE A 15 28.55 25.98 41.60
C ILE A 15 27.04 26.10 41.49
N SER A 16 26.57 26.50 40.31
CA SER A 16 25.17 26.47 39.91
C SER A 16 24.62 25.08 40.19
N THR A 17 24.05 24.92 41.38
CA THR A 17 23.19 23.79 41.76
C THR A 17 21.81 24.06 41.18
N PHE A 18 21.74 24.19 39.86
CA PHE A 18 20.49 24.01 39.12
C PHE A 18 20.47 22.55 38.73
N ALA A 19 19.43 21.82 39.14
CA ALA A 19 19.25 20.44 38.69
C ALA A 19 19.05 20.49 37.17
N GLN A 20 20.12 20.21 36.44
CA GLN A 20 20.32 20.51 35.02
C GLN A 20 19.54 19.59 34.07
N PHE A 21 18.84 18.59 34.64
CA PHE A 21 17.93 17.59 34.06
C PHE A 21 17.37 16.82 35.27
N GLY A 22 16.63 15.73 35.08
CA GLY A 22 16.25 14.80 36.14
C GLY A 22 17.41 13.99 36.76
N GLY A 23 18.66 14.44 36.59
CA GLY A 23 19.90 13.76 36.98
C GLY A 23 20.62 13.08 35.82
N GLY A 24 21.82 12.57 36.08
CA GLY A 24 22.73 11.96 35.11
C GLY A 24 23.98 12.81 34.84
N SER A 25 25.06 12.20 34.35
CA SER A 25 26.26 12.90 33.89
C SER A 25 26.30 13.16 32.38
N GLY A 26 25.31 12.66 31.63
CA GLY A 26 25.24 12.82 30.18
C GLY A 26 26.13 11.85 29.40
N THR A 27 26.67 10.81 30.06
CA THR A 27 27.41 9.73 29.39
C THR A 27 26.45 8.63 28.95
N GLU A 28 26.92 7.69 28.12
CA GLU A 28 26.11 6.55 27.69
C GLU A 28 25.59 5.71 28.87
N GLU A 29 26.43 5.46 29.88
CA GLU A 29 26.06 4.66 31.06
C GLU A 29 25.19 5.43 32.07
N ASP A 30 25.28 6.76 32.09
CA ASP A 30 24.51 7.64 32.97
C ASP A 30 23.99 8.88 32.21
N PRO A 31 23.01 8.68 31.30
CA PRO A 31 22.50 9.73 30.44
C PRO A 31 21.73 10.77 31.26
N TYR A 32 21.62 11.98 30.72
CA TYR A 32 20.73 13.00 31.28
C TYR A 32 19.27 12.54 31.17
N ARG A 33 18.58 12.52 32.30
CA ARG A 33 17.22 11.95 32.42
C ARG A 33 16.15 13.01 32.23
N ILE A 34 15.18 12.74 31.35
CA ILE A 34 14.07 13.64 31.05
C ILE A 34 12.76 12.99 31.55
N TYR A 35 12.12 13.61 32.54
CA TYR A 35 10.87 13.12 33.17
C TYR A 35 9.65 14.01 32.93
N THR A 36 9.86 15.27 32.54
CA THR A 36 8.79 16.26 32.45
C THR A 36 9.03 17.17 31.25
N LYS A 37 8.00 17.92 30.88
CA LYS A 37 8.09 18.95 29.85
C LYS A 37 9.21 19.95 30.16
N GLU A 38 9.34 20.39 31.40
CA GLU A 38 10.34 21.38 31.81
C GLU A 38 11.77 20.87 31.57
N HIS A 39 12.04 19.59 31.87
CA HIS A 39 13.33 18.97 31.56
C HIS A 39 13.61 18.92 30.05
N PHE A 40 12.57 18.71 29.23
CA PHE A 40 12.71 18.73 27.77
C PHE A 40 12.92 20.15 27.24
N GLU A 41 12.20 21.13 27.77
CA GLU A 41 12.30 22.54 27.35
C GLU A 41 13.59 23.22 27.80
N GLU A 42 14.28 22.69 28.80
CA GLU A 42 15.66 23.08 29.15
C GLU A 42 16.61 22.83 27.96
N PHE A 43 16.38 21.73 27.23
CA PHE A 43 17.10 21.41 26.00
C PHE A 43 16.51 22.14 24.77
N ALA A 44 15.20 22.33 24.70
CA ALA A 44 14.50 23.01 23.60
C ALA A 44 14.22 24.50 23.91
N THR A 45 15.25 25.36 23.82
CA THR A 45 15.11 26.81 24.06
C THR A 45 14.90 27.62 22.78
N GLU A 46 14.05 28.67 22.83
CA GLU A 46 13.71 29.53 21.68
C GLU A 46 14.92 30.25 21.05
N ASN A 47 16.03 30.35 21.78
CA ASN A 47 17.29 30.91 21.33
C ASN A 47 18.42 29.92 21.66
N ASN A 48 18.77 29.08 20.69
CA ASN A 48 19.80 28.03 20.80
C ASN A 48 21.20 28.56 21.23
N SER A 49 21.39 29.88 21.31
CA SER A 49 22.60 30.53 21.81
C SER A 49 22.91 30.24 23.28
N MET A 50 21.90 30.07 24.14
CA MET A 50 22.15 29.77 25.56
C MET A 50 22.59 28.30 25.78
N ASN A 51 22.11 27.37 24.96
CA ASN A 51 22.48 25.95 25.07
C ASN A 51 23.85 25.67 24.43
N TYR A 52 24.21 26.36 23.35
CA TYR A 52 25.54 26.26 22.77
C TYR A 52 26.65 26.69 23.73
N GLU A 53 26.43 27.73 24.54
CA GLU A 53 27.39 28.16 25.55
C GLU A 53 27.56 27.14 26.70
N MET A 54 26.52 26.33 26.98
CA MET A 54 26.51 25.37 28.09
C MET A 54 26.91 23.95 27.70
N TYR A 55 26.52 23.48 26.51
CA TYR A 55 26.68 22.09 26.06
C TYR A 55 27.35 21.96 24.68
N GLY A 56 27.68 23.07 24.01
CA GLY A 56 28.13 23.06 22.62
C GLY A 56 27.05 22.54 21.67
N ASP A 57 27.43 21.69 20.74
CA ASP A 57 26.54 21.03 19.77
C ASP A 57 26.00 19.68 20.28
N PHE A 58 26.14 19.39 21.58
CA PHE A 58 25.79 18.12 22.22
C PHE A 58 26.67 16.92 21.85
N SER A 59 27.81 17.13 21.18
CA SER A 59 28.75 16.05 20.87
C SER A 59 29.11 15.21 22.10
N GLY A 60 28.85 13.91 22.03
CA GLY A 60 29.12 12.95 23.11
C GLY A 60 28.16 12.98 24.30
N ILE A 61 27.10 13.81 24.24
CA ILE A 61 26.08 13.89 25.29
C ILE A 61 24.94 12.93 24.98
N HIS A 62 24.53 12.15 25.99
CA HIS A 62 23.39 11.25 25.94
C HIS A 62 22.23 11.77 26.80
N LEU A 63 21.04 11.83 26.20
CA LEU A 63 19.78 12.18 26.85
C LEU A 63 18.83 10.98 26.77
N ARG A 64 18.00 10.77 27.79
CA ARG A 64 17.04 9.67 27.83
C ARG A 64 15.69 10.10 28.40
N LEU A 65 14.62 9.80 27.67
CA LEU A 65 13.27 9.87 28.21
C LEU A 65 13.05 8.76 29.22
N MET A 66 12.46 9.12 30.35
CA MET A 66 12.18 8.19 31.45
C MET A 66 10.70 7.84 31.56
N ASN A 67 9.83 8.59 30.87
CA ASN A 67 8.39 8.40 30.80
C ASN A 67 7.81 9.14 29.58
N ASN A 68 6.51 8.95 29.32
CA ASN A 68 5.80 9.77 28.34
C ASN A 68 5.68 11.21 28.83
N ILE A 69 6.01 12.17 27.97
CA ILE A 69 5.78 13.59 28.19
C ILE A 69 4.43 13.95 27.58
N THR A 70 3.39 13.98 28.42
CA THR A 70 2.00 14.22 28.00
C THR A 70 1.68 15.69 27.81
N ASP A 71 2.32 16.56 28.59
CA ASP A 71 2.25 18.00 28.39
C ASP A 71 2.97 18.36 27.10
N THR A 72 2.47 19.38 26.42
CA THR A 72 3.11 19.72 25.17
C THR A 72 4.44 20.42 25.35
N VAL A 73 5.45 19.94 24.64
CA VAL A 73 6.77 20.56 24.57
C VAL A 73 6.87 21.68 23.53
N LYS A 74 7.78 22.62 23.78
CA LYS A 74 8.38 23.48 22.74
C LYS A 74 9.19 22.65 21.74
N ILE A 75 9.30 23.22 20.55
CA ILE A 75 10.08 22.69 19.44
C ILE A 75 11.51 23.18 19.58
N MET A 76 12.49 22.38 19.17
CA MET A 76 13.85 22.88 19.04
C MET A 76 13.98 23.80 17.82
N PRO A 77 14.33 25.08 18.00
CA PRO A 77 14.67 25.93 16.87
C PRO A 77 16.09 25.58 16.38
N SER A 78 16.31 25.52 15.07
CA SER A 78 17.67 25.72 14.54
C SER A 78 17.67 26.40 13.17
N SER A 79 17.62 27.73 13.13
CA SER A 79 17.83 28.46 11.88
C SER A 79 19.33 28.68 11.55
N ASN A 80 20.25 27.97 12.23
CA ASN A 80 21.69 28.13 12.07
C ASN A 80 22.39 26.75 11.93
N PRO A 81 23.12 26.48 10.83
CA PRO A 81 23.85 25.22 10.64
C PRO A 81 24.98 24.98 11.65
N ASN A 82 25.42 26.00 12.42
CA ASN A 82 26.35 25.82 13.55
C ASN A 82 25.65 25.33 14.84
N SER A 83 24.40 24.89 14.76
CA SER A 83 23.57 24.47 15.91
C SER A 83 22.86 23.13 15.67
N ASP A 84 23.46 22.27 14.83
CA ASP A 84 23.04 20.89 14.67
C ASP A 84 23.11 20.13 16.00
N PHE A 85 22.15 19.23 16.23
CA PHE A 85 22.24 18.30 17.34
C PHE A 85 23.18 17.15 16.99
N ASN A 86 24.34 17.09 17.66
CA ASN A 86 25.36 16.04 17.52
C ASN A 86 25.41 15.09 18.74
N GLY A 87 24.37 15.10 19.59
CA GLY A 87 24.23 14.20 20.72
C GLY A 87 23.43 12.94 20.41
N SER A 88 23.19 12.13 21.45
CA SER A 88 22.32 10.95 21.41
C SER A 88 21.05 11.19 22.21
N PHE A 89 19.88 11.07 21.56
CA PHE A 89 18.58 11.19 22.20
C PHE A 89 17.86 9.83 22.21
N HIS A 90 17.78 9.22 23.39
CA HIS A 90 17.15 7.92 23.61
C HIS A 90 15.70 8.09 24.08
N GLY A 91 14.74 7.90 23.18
CA GLY A 91 13.32 7.95 23.51
C GLY A 91 12.84 6.80 24.39
N GLY A 92 13.56 5.68 24.43
CA GLY A 92 13.29 4.56 25.34
C GLY A 92 11.91 3.89 25.16
N GLY A 93 11.25 4.12 24.01
CA GLY A 93 9.88 3.68 23.74
C GLY A 93 8.80 4.64 24.25
N TYR A 94 9.19 5.77 24.84
CA TYR A 94 8.27 6.79 25.34
C TYR A 94 7.90 7.82 24.27
N SER A 95 6.78 8.51 24.51
CA SER A 95 6.24 9.52 23.61
C SER A 95 6.43 10.94 24.10
N ILE A 96 6.59 11.86 23.16
CA ILE A 96 6.48 13.30 23.37
C ILE A 96 5.24 13.83 22.64
N ASN A 97 4.42 14.61 23.34
CA ASN A 97 3.30 15.33 22.75
C ASN A 97 3.76 16.64 22.09
N ILE A 98 3.45 16.85 20.80
CA ILE A 98 3.83 18.04 20.01
C ILE A 98 2.60 18.90 19.66
N PHE A 99 2.59 20.16 20.12
CA PHE A 99 1.45 21.12 20.08
C PHE A 99 1.72 22.44 20.86
N PRO A 100 1.98 23.55 20.18
CA PRO A 100 1.04 24.64 20.48
C PRO A 100 0.51 25.32 19.24
N ASN A 101 -0.54 26.10 19.49
CA ASN A 101 -1.30 26.99 18.62
C ASN A 101 -0.39 28.05 17.95
N SER A 102 0.55 27.59 17.13
CA SER A 102 1.61 28.38 16.51
C SER A 102 1.47 28.33 14.98
N THR A 103 1.74 29.46 14.34
CA THR A 103 1.69 29.66 12.89
C THR A 103 3.00 29.30 12.19
N ILE A 104 3.96 28.70 12.90
CA ILE A 104 5.27 28.29 12.35
C ILE A 104 5.33 26.76 12.22
N PHE A 105 6.12 26.27 11.27
CA PHE A 105 6.35 24.84 11.04
C PHE A 105 6.78 24.11 12.31
N GLN A 106 6.22 22.92 12.49
CA GLN A 106 6.44 22.09 13.64
C GLN A 106 7.28 20.87 13.27
N THR A 107 8.48 20.82 13.87
CA THR A 107 9.37 19.66 13.91
C THR A 107 9.85 19.46 15.34
N VAL A 108 10.39 18.31 15.74
CA VAL A 108 10.97 18.16 17.09
C VAL A 108 12.44 18.55 17.08
N PHE A 109 13.18 18.06 16.08
CA PHE A 109 14.58 18.38 15.84
C PHE A 109 14.68 19.10 14.51
N ASN A 110 15.15 20.34 14.49
CA ASN A 110 15.31 21.03 13.22
C ASN A 110 16.47 20.46 12.38
N SER A 111 17.60 20.15 13.00
CA SER A 111 18.73 19.52 12.29
C SER A 111 19.48 18.59 13.23
N ILE A 112 19.79 17.38 12.76
CA ILE A 112 20.75 16.49 13.42
C ILE A 112 22.01 16.37 12.58
N GLY A 113 23.15 16.60 13.21
CA GLY A 113 24.46 16.58 12.55
C GLY A 113 24.96 15.15 12.35
N THR A 114 26.14 14.99 11.76
CA THR A 114 26.68 13.67 11.39
C THR A 114 26.93 12.73 12.57
N ASN A 115 27.11 13.28 13.78
CA ASN A 115 27.23 12.49 15.02
C ASN A 115 25.90 12.38 15.79
N GLY A 116 24.85 13.04 15.30
CA GLY A 116 23.53 13.04 15.89
C GLY A 116 22.88 11.67 15.80
N TYR A 117 22.33 11.20 16.91
CA TYR A 117 21.63 9.93 17.01
C TYR A 117 20.30 10.11 17.74
N ILE A 118 19.20 9.67 17.14
CA ILE A 118 17.88 9.62 17.80
C ILE A 118 17.37 8.21 17.69
N ASP A 119 16.95 7.61 18.80
CA ASP A 119 16.30 6.32 18.77
C ASP A 119 15.05 6.19 19.64
N SER A 120 14.19 5.24 19.27
CA SER A 120 13.08 4.77 20.10
C SER A 120 12.14 5.87 20.61
N LEU A 121 12.04 6.98 19.87
CA LEU A 121 11.21 8.13 20.20
C LEU A 121 9.88 8.05 19.46
N LYS A 122 8.77 8.16 20.19
CA LYS A 122 7.45 8.33 19.60
C LYS A 122 7.02 9.80 19.67
N ILE A 123 6.49 10.35 18.58
CA ILE A 123 5.78 11.64 18.61
C ILE A 123 4.28 11.42 18.47
N VAL A 124 3.53 12.14 19.30
CA VAL A 124 2.06 12.16 19.32
C VAL A 124 1.56 13.59 19.41
N GLY A 125 0.25 13.80 19.27
CA GLY A 125 -0.38 15.10 19.43
C GLY A 125 -1.18 15.53 18.21
N THR A 126 -1.65 16.77 18.21
CA THR A 126 -2.50 17.33 17.14
C THR A 126 -1.91 18.60 16.52
N PRO A 127 -0.68 18.56 15.96
CA PRO A 127 0.03 19.73 15.50
C PRO A 127 -0.73 20.47 14.39
N TYR A 128 -0.70 21.80 14.43
CA TYR A 128 -1.39 22.63 13.44
C TYR A 128 -0.62 22.68 12.10
N HIS A 129 0.69 22.94 12.13
CA HIS A 129 1.58 23.00 10.96
C HIS A 129 2.71 21.97 11.09
N PHE A 130 2.43 20.68 10.90
CA PHE A 130 3.43 19.61 11.03
C PHE A 130 4.28 19.44 9.77
N SER A 131 5.61 19.31 9.92
CA SER A 131 6.52 18.93 8.84
C SER A 131 7.06 17.51 8.99
N SER A 132 7.70 17.20 10.12
CA SER A 132 8.41 15.93 10.39
C SER A 132 8.92 15.83 11.82
N LEU A 133 9.32 14.64 12.29
CA LEU A 133 10.08 14.49 13.54
C LEU A 133 11.41 15.25 13.48
N VAL A 134 12.16 15.09 12.38
CA VAL A 134 13.45 15.75 12.14
C VAL A 134 13.42 16.51 10.82
N TYR A 135 13.65 17.81 10.79
CA TYR A 135 13.61 18.52 9.51
C TYR A 135 14.79 18.14 8.60
N THR A 136 16.05 18.30 9.04
CA THR A 136 17.23 17.86 8.28
C THR A 136 18.01 16.78 9.03
N ASN A 137 18.30 15.65 8.37
CA ASN A 137 19.08 14.56 8.94
C ASN A 137 20.43 14.36 8.24
N TYR A 138 21.54 14.60 8.95
CA TYR A 138 22.88 14.15 8.55
C TYR A 138 23.38 12.95 9.37
N GLY A 139 22.71 12.62 10.48
CA GLY A 139 23.08 11.57 11.43
C GLY A 139 22.23 10.30 11.26
N THR A 140 21.77 9.72 12.37
CA THR A 140 20.97 8.49 12.36
C THR A 140 19.67 8.66 13.16
N ILE A 141 18.55 8.28 12.54
CA ILE A 141 17.23 8.18 13.17
C ILE A 141 16.83 6.70 13.15
N SER A 142 16.66 6.09 14.32
CA SER A 142 16.45 4.65 14.46
C SER A 142 15.20 4.36 15.28
N HIS A 143 14.35 3.40 14.90
CA HIS A 143 13.23 2.93 15.73
C HIS A 143 12.23 4.04 16.20
N CYS A 144 12.16 5.16 15.49
CA CYS A 144 11.27 6.27 15.85
C CYS A 144 9.87 6.08 15.24
N ILE A 145 8.85 6.59 15.93
CA ILE A 145 7.45 6.44 15.53
C ILE A 145 6.78 7.81 15.41
N CYS A 146 6.18 8.07 14.25
CA CYS A 146 5.30 9.24 14.04
C CYS A 146 3.84 8.81 14.15
N ASP A 147 3.10 9.35 15.12
CA ASP A 147 1.69 9.02 15.40
C ASP A 147 0.92 10.28 15.82
N VAL A 148 0.93 11.28 14.93
CA VAL A 148 0.27 12.57 15.15
C VAL A 148 -1.07 12.60 14.42
N THR A 149 -2.00 13.40 14.91
CA THR A 149 -3.32 13.59 14.29
C THR A 149 -3.39 14.96 13.63
N ILE A 150 -3.56 15.01 12.31
CA ILE A 150 -3.66 16.25 11.57
C ILE A 150 -5.13 16.73 11.58
N ILE A 151 -5.40 17.92 12.15
CA ILE A 151 -6.73 18.55 12.17
C ILE A 151 -6.73 19.71 11.16
N HIS A 152 -7.66 19.72 10.20
CA HIS A 152 -7.79 20.73 9.14
C HIS A 152 -8.62 21.97 9.54
N PRO A 153 -8.49 23.12 8.82
CA PRO A 153 -7.52 23.51 7.78
C PRO A 153 -6.75 24.81 8.16
N ILE A 154 -5.97 25.39 7.23
CA ILE A 154 -5.36 26.75 7.28
C ILE A 154 -3.86 26.78 7.66
N ALA A 155 -2.99 26.49 6.69
CA ALA A 155 -2.20 27.53 6.03
C ALA A 155 -1.59 26.99 4.73
N GLN A 156 -1.25 27.92 3.85
CA GLN A 156 -0.32 27.75 2.74
C GLN A 156 1.02 27.35 3.36
N ALA A 157 1.44 26.09 3.23
CA ALA A 157 2.84 25.69 3.05
C ALA A 157 3.11 24.17 3.21
N ASP A 158 3.94 23.71 2.27
CA ASP A 158 5.15 22.90 2.39
C ASP A 158 5.13 21.49 3.02
N TYR A 159 5.71 20.58 2.23
CA TYR A 159 6.32 19.28 2.52
C TYR A 159 6.03 18.67 3.90
N ARG A 160 5.17 17.64 3.94
CA ARG A 160 4.97 16.80 5.13
C ARG A 160 5.52 15.40 4.96
N SER A 161 6.09 14.90 6.05
CA SER A 161 6.76 13.61 6.15
C SER A 161 6.66 13.11 7.59
N GLY A 162 6.53 11.82 7.82
CA GLY A 162 6.43 11.29 9.19
C GLY A 162 7.72 11.48 9.99
N ILE A 163 8.87 11.13 9.40
CA ILE A 163 10.14 10.99 10.13
C ILE A 163 11.10 12.13 9.80
N ALA A 164 11.41 12.36 8.53
CA ALA A 164 12.35 13.42 8.17
C ALA A 164 11.96 14.22 6.94
N ASN A 165 12.12 15.55 6.95
CA ASN A 165 11.90 16.29 5.70
C ASN A 165 13.01 15.98 4.69
N THR A 166 14.28 16.17 5.06
CA THR A 166 15.43 15.88 4.21
C THR A 166 16.39 14.92 4.89
N ASN A 167 16.81 13.87 4.17
CA ASN A 167 17.72 12.86 4.66
C ASN A 167 19.01 12.78 3.83
N TYR A 168 20.14 13.11 4.47
CA TYR A 168 21.50 12.83 4.01
C TYR A 168 22.16 11.68 4.78
N GLY A 169 21.64 11.36 5.97
CA GLY A 169 22.14 10.31 6.85
C GLY A 169 21.38 8.99 6.72
N ILE A 170 21.10 8.35 7.85
CA ILE A 170 20.43 7.05 7.93
C ILE A 170 19.08 7.20 8.66
N ILE A 171 18.02 6.65 8.07
CA ILE A 171 16.75 6.41 8.73
C ILE A 171 16.51 4.90 8.72
N GLU A 172 16.38 4.28 9.89
CA GLU A 172 16.20 2.85 10.00
C GLU A 172 15.12 2.44 10.99
N HIS A 173 14.39 1.36 10.69
CA HIS A 173 13.37 0.78 11.58
C HIS A 173 12.28 1.78 12.05
N CYS A 174 12.10 2.90 11.35
CA CYS A 174 11.13 3.92 11.73
C CYS A 174 9.75 3.62 11.16
N VAL A 175 8.71 4.06 11.87
CA VAL A 175 7.31 3.80 11.50
C VAL A 175 6.51 5.10 11.46
N ASN A 176 5.82 5.34 10.35
CA ASN A 176 4.77 6.35 10.29
C ASN A 176 3.39 5.69 10.44
N LEU A 177 2.62 6.16 11.42
CA LEU A 177 1.20 5.81 11.64
C LEU A 177 0.27 6.97 11.24
N THR A 178 0.83 8.16 11.03
CA THR A 178 0.08 9.38 10.74
C THR A 178 -0.57 9.34 9.37
N ASN A 179 -1.89 9.59 9.32
CA ASN A 179 -2.59 9.87 8.07
C ASN A 179 -2.32 11.31 7.63
N PHE A 180 -1.78 11.47 6.42
CA PHE A 180 -1.63 12.77 5.79
C PHE A 180 -2.75 13.00 4.79
N THR A 181 -3.47 14.10 4.94
CA THR A 181 -4.47 14.54 3.97
C THR A 181 -4.45 16.06 3.82
N ASN A 182 -4.96 16.57 2.69
CA ASN A 182 -5.29 17.99 2.51
C ASN A 182 -6.72 18.20 1.99
N ALA A 183 -7.23 19.42 2.22
CA ALA A 183 -8.46 19.90 1.62
C ALA A 183 -8.17 20.66 0.31
N ILE A 184 -9.06 20.55 -0.68
CA ILE A 184 -9.07 21.45 -1.86
C ILE A 184 -9.56 22.81 -1.37
N LEU A 185 -8.78 23.86 -1.59
CA LEU A 185 -9.22 25.23 -1.41
C LEU A 185 -9.26 25.92 -2.78
N PRO A 186 -10.42 26.45 -3.22
CA PRO A 186 -10.61 26.99 -4.57
C PRO A 186 -9.82 28.28 -4.89
N GLU A 187 -9.04 28.81 -3.94
CA GLU A 187 -8.34 30.10 -4.05
C GLU A 187 -6.80 30.00 -3.94
N ILE A 188 -6.22 28.79 -3.87
CA ILE A 188 -4.76 28.62 -3.72
C ILE A 188 -4.07 28.64 -5.10
N ASN A 189 -2.95 29.37 -5.20
CA ASN A 189 -2.13 29.41 -6.41
C ASN A 189 -1.44 28.04 -6.64
N TYR A 190 -1.36 27.65 -7.91
CA TYR A 190 -0.85 26.38 -8.43
C TYR A 190 0.54 25.94 -7.92
N TRP A 191 1.35 26.84 -7.35
CA TRP A 191 2.71 26.53 -6.89
C TRP A 191 2.82 26.26 -5.38
N ASP A 192 1.69 26.26 -4.66
CA ASP A 192 1.65 25.98 -3.21
C ASP A 192 1.34 24.50 -2.90
N CYS A 193 1.62 23.59 -3.85
CA CYS A 193 1.28 22.17 -3.78
C CYS A 193 1.91 21.49 -2.55
N THR A 194 1.06 21.03 -1.62
CA THR A 194 1.49 20.37 -0.38
C THR A 194 1.91 18.93 -0.65
N VAL A 195 3.21 18.67 -0.79
CA VAL A 195 3.74 17.33 -1.03
C VAL A 195 3.70 16.47 0.24
N PHE A 196 3.25 15.21 0.14
CA PHE A 196 3.13 14.30 1.28
C PHE A 196 3.90 13.00 1.11
N SER A 197 4.69 12.64 2.12
CA SER A 197 5.39 11.37 2.21
C SER A 197 5.12 10.67 3.54
N GLY A 198 5.13 9.34 3.56
CA GLY A 198 5.01 8.63 4.84
C GLY A 198 6.27 8.76 5.71
N ILE A 199 7.47 8.59 5.14
CA ILE A 199 8.73 8.59 5.92
C ILE A 199 9.53 9.87 5.69
N CYS A 200 9.86 10.18 4.43
CA CYS A 200 10.79 11.25 4.12
C CYS A 200 10.40 12.06 2.88
N TYR A 201 10.51 13.38 2.90
CA TYR A 201 10.24 14.16 1.69
C TYR A 201 11.35 13.98 0.64
N MET A 202 12.61 14.24 1.00
CA MET A 202 13.76 14.12 0.10
C MET A 202 14.85 13.23 0.68
N ASN A 203 15.20 12.17 -0.01
CA ASN A 203 16.24 11.22 0.36
C ASN A 203 17.45 11.29 -0.58
N VAL A 204 18.61 11.56 0.01
CA VAL A 204 19.95 11.45 -0.59
C VAL A 204 20.80 10.41 0.17
N GLY A 205 20.43 10.11 1.42
CA GLY A 205 21.04 9.10 2.28
C GLY A 205 20.37 7.72 2.17
N ILE A 206 20.27 7.01 3.31
CA ILE A 206 19.74 5.65 3.38
C ILE A 206 18.45 5.62 4.20
N ILE A 207 17.40 5.01 3.65
CA ILE A 207 16.18 4.63 4.36
C ILE A 207 16.08 3.10 4.32
N LYS A 208 16.08 2.43 5.47
CA LYS A 208 16.01 0.96 5.52
C LYS A 208 15.07 0.43 6.60
N TYR A 209 14.42 -0.70 6.37
CA TYR A 209 13.51 -1.33 7.33
C TYR A 209 12.37 -0.41 7.86
N CYS A 210 12.05 0.66 7.12
CA CYS A 210 11.04 1.63 7.53
C CYS A 210 9.65 1.24 7.01
N LYS A 211 8.61 1.64 7.74
CA LYS A 211 7.22 1.28 7.42
C LYS A 211 6.30 2.48 7.45
N ASN A 212 5.57 2.71 6.36
CA ASN A 212 4.43 3.62 6.37
C ASN A 212 3.13 2.83 6.49
N LYS A 213 2.37 3.08 7.55
CA LYS A 213 1.04 2.51 7.77
C LYS A 213 -0.08 3.55 7.67
N GLY A 214 0.27 4.83 7.72
CA GLY A 214 -0.69 5.92 7.57
C GLY A 214 -1.00 6.20 6.10
N ASN A 215 -2.26 6.48 5.80
CA ASN A 215 -2.70 6.84 4.46
C ASN A 215 -2.14 8.20 4.05
N VAL A 216 -1.78 8.34 2.77
CA VAL A 216 -1.25 9.58 2.20
C VAL A 216 -2.19 10.03 1.07
N SER A 217 -3.12 10.93 1.39
CA SER A 217 -4.13 11.43 0.45
C SER A 217 -3.89 12.91 0.12
N SER A 218 -3.25 13.16 -1.01
CA SER A 218 -3.06 14.50 -1.57
C SER A 218 -4.14 14.84 -2.60
N LYS A 219 -4.54 16.10 -2.59
CA LYS A 219 -5.31 16.77 -3.63
C LYS A 219 -4.44 17.88 -4.19
N GLU A 220 -4.29 17.94 -5.51
CA GLU A 220 -3.44 18.91 -6.21
C GLU A 220 -1.96 18.86 -5.78
N ALA A 221 -1.45 17.68 -5.37
CA ALA A 221 -0.07 17.55 -4.90
C ALA A 221 0.51 16.14 -4.99
N LEU A 222 1.83 16.04 -4.99
CA LEU A 222 2.56 14.77 -5.05
C LEU A 222 2.39 13.96 -3.76
N SER A 223 2.32 12.62 -3.90
CA SER A 223 2.28 11.71 -2.75
C SER A 223 3.18 10.50 -2.92
N ALA A 224 3.74 10.01 -1.82
CA ALA A 224 4.47 8.74 -1.79
C ALA A 224 4.38 8.06 -0.43
N GLY A 225 4.43 6.72 -0.42
CA GLY A 225 4.35 5.96 0.83
C GLY A 225 5.62 6.07 1.67
N ILE A 226 6.81 6.06 1.05
CA ILE A 226 8.08 6.18 1.77
C ILE A 226 8.72 7.53 1.52
N ALA A 227 9.09 7.85 0.28
CA ALA A 227 9.75 9.10 -0.04
C ALA A 227 9.29 9.78 -1.32
N ILE A 228 9.21 11.11 -1.35
CA ILE A 228 8.82 11.78 -2.60
C ILE A 228 9.99 11.75 -3.58
N TYR A 229 11.16 12.23 -3.15
CA TYR A 229 12.36 12.24 -3.97
C TYR A 229 13.39 11.26 -3.41
N ASN A 230 13.85 10.33 -4.23
CA ASN A 230 15.02 9.49 -3.95
C ASN A 230 16.08 9.76 -5.02
N ILE A 231 17.07 10.58 -4.71
CA ILE A 231 17.92 11.21 -5.74
C ILE A 231 19.41 11.03 -5.43
N ASP A 232 20.25 11.38 -6.41
CA ASP A 232 21.71 11.24 -6.37
C ASP A 232 22.17 9.82 -6.06
N ASN A 233 22.49 9.50 -4.80
CA ASN A 233 22.91 8.17 -4.36
C ASN A 233 21.97 7.61 -3.27
N GLY A 234 20.76 8.16 -3.16
CA GLY A 234 19.77 7.77 -2.18
C GLY A 234 19.40 6.29 -2.28
N ILE A 235 19.35 5.60 -1.14
CA ILE A 235 18.98 4.19 -1.05
C ILE A 235 17.70 4.06 -0.24
N ILE A 236 16.70 3.37 -0.79
CA ILE A 236 15.53 2.89 -0.05
C ILE A 236 15.54 1.37 -0.12
N GLU A 237 15.66 0.70 1.02
CA GLU A 237 15.71 -0.76 1.04
C GLU A 237 14.88 -1.41 2.14
N MET A 238 14.30 -2.58 1.86
CA MET A 238 13.57 -3.36 2.87
C MET A 238 12.47 -2.54 3.55
N CYS A 239 11.82 -1.64 2.79
CA CYS A 239 10.76 -0.77 3.30
C CYS A 239 9.39 -1.27 2.87
N ILE A 240 8.38 -1.01 3.70
CA ILE A 240 7.00 -1.42 3.43
C ILE A 240 6.07 -0.21 3.47
N ASN A 241 5.32 0.01 2.40
CA ASN A 241 4.15 0.88 2.43
C ASN A 241 2.87 0.04 2.54
N SER A 242 2.05 0.33 3.55
CA SER A 242 0.72 -0.25 3.76
C SER A 242 -0.39 0.78 3.84
N GLY A 243 -0.05 2.07 3.95
CA GLY A 243 -1.01 3.14 3.82
C GLY A 243 -1.44 3.30 2.37
N ASP A 244 -2.74 3.54 2.15
CA ASP A 244 -3.26 3.87 0.83
C ASP A 244 -2.71 5.23 0.40
N ASN A 245 -2.28 5.33 -0.86
CA ASN A 245 -1.85 6.56 -1.49
C ASN A 245 -2.94 7.08 -2.40
N GLN A 246 -3.28 8.35 -2.26
CA GLN A 246 -4.23 9.01 -3.12
C GLN A 246 -3.65 10.33 -3.61
N ALA A 247 -3.72 10.58 -4.92
CA ALA A 247 -3.31 11.83 -5.55
C ALA A 247 -4.40 12.27 -6.53
N LEU A 248 -5.34 13.07 -6.05
CA LEU A 248 -6.48 13.53 -6.84
C LEU A 248 -6.27 14.96 -7.33
N SER A 249 -6.90 15.30 -8.46
CA SER A 249 -6.89 16.62 -9.04
C SER A 249 -8.21 16.87 -9.76
N VAL A 250 -8.74 18.09 -9.62
CA VAL A 250 -9.99 18.51 -10.28
C VAL A 250 -9.75 19.16 -11.65
N ASP A 251 -8.50 19.50 -11.96
CA ASP A 251 -8.02 20.03 -13.24
C ASP A 251 -6.87 19.10 -13.75
N PRO A 252 -6.52 19.01 -15.05
CA PRO A 252 -5.42 18.16 -15.52
C PRO A 252 -4.06 18.74 -15.12
N ILE A 253 -3.74 18.63 -13.85
CA ILE A 253 -2.54 19.16 -13.19
C ILE A 253 -1.53 18.04 -12.99
N ASN A 254 -0.26 18.42 -12.83
CA ASN A 254 0.87 17.55 -12.54
C ASN A 254 0.78 16.93 -11.13
N VAL A 255 -0.13 15.98 -10.92
CA VAL A 255 -0.16 15.13 -9.71
C VAL A 255 0.56 13.83 -10.00
N MET A 256 1.50 13.43 -9.17
CA MET A 256 2.26 12.21 -9.35
C MET A 256 2.25 11.42 -8.04
N THR A 257 2.15 10.10 -8.14
CA THR A 257 2.10 9.26 -6.95
C THR A 257 2.73 7.90 -7.19
N GLY A 258 3.52 7.45 -6.20
CA GLY A 258 4.07 6.11 -6.19
C GLY A 258 3.96 5.45 -4.81
N GLY A 259 3.82 4.12 -4.80
CA GLY A 259 3.61 3.38 -3.56
C GLY A 259 4.81 3.48 -2.59
N ILE A 260 6.04 3.41 -3.11
CA ILE A 260 7.27 3.59 -2.33
C ILE A 260 7.83 5.00 -2.55
N ALA A 261 8.09 5.36 -3.81
CA ALA A 261 8.65 6.65 -4.17
C ALA A 261 7.88 7.37 -5.27
N CYS A 262 7.85 8.70 -5.25
CA CYS A 262 7.30 9.44 -6.38
C CYS A 262 8.36 9.50 -7.50
N THR A 263 9.50 10.12 -7.24
CA THR A 263 10.54 10.38 -8.23
C THR A 263 11.86 9.79 -7.77
N THR A 264 12.49 8.98 -8.63
CA THR A 264 13.80 8.36 -8.39
C THR A 264 14.77 8.76 -9.49
N GLU A 265 15.88 9.43 -9.14
CA GLU A 265 16.80 10.02 -10.12
C GLU A 265 18.28 9.81 -9.80
N GLY A 266 19.14 10.03 -10.79
CA GLY A 266 20.60 10.00 -10.62
C GLY A 266 21.13 8.56 -10.63
N ASN A 267 21.71 8.12 -9.51
CA ASN A 267 22.19 6.76 -9.27
C ASN A 267 21.46 6.10 -8.08
N ALA A 268 20.27 6.61 -7.75
CA ALA A 268 19.49 6.16 -6.61
C ALA A 268 19.01 4.71 -6.75
N ILE A 269 18.83 4.04 -5.62
CA ILE A 269 18.48 2.62 -5.53
C ILE A 269 17.20 2.46 -4.71
N ILE A 270 16.27 1.66 -5.23
CA ILE A 270 15.14 1.13 -4.48
C ILE A 270 15.19 -0.38 -4.59
N ARG A 271 15.34 -1.07 -3.46
CA ARG A 271 15.44 -2.54 -3.49
C ARG A 271 14.74 -3.24 -2.35
N ASN A 272 14.25 -4.44 -2.61
CA ASN A 272 13.60 -5.29 -1.61
C ASN A 272 12.43 -4.60 -0.89
N CYS A 273 11.70 -3.72 -1.59
CA CYS A 273 10.60 -2.95 -1.00
C CYS A 273 9.24 -3.55 -1.37
N VAL A 274 8.25 -3.36 -0.48
CA VAL A 274 6.89 -3.89 -0.68
C VAL A 274 5.87 -2.76 -0.59
N ASN A 275 5.03 -2.61 -1.61
CA ASN A 275 3.81 -1.80 -1.52
C ASN A 275 2.57 -2.69 -1.40
N THR A 276 1.80 -2.49 -0.34
CA THR A 276 0.50 -3.14 -0.09
C THR A 276 -0.66 -2.15 -0.09
N GLY A 277 -0.37 -0.85 0.05
CA GLY A 277 -1.38 0.21 0.01
C GLY A 277 -1.90 0.42 -1.40
N ASN A 278 -3.21 0.61 -1.55
CA ASN A 278 -3.82 0.92 -2.84
C ASN A 278 -3.40 2.32 -3.31
N ILE A 279 -3.37 2.52 -4.61
CA ILE A 279 -3.04 3.78 -5.24
C ILE A 279 -4.24 4.25 -6.05
N VAL A 280 -4.78 5.41 -5.67
CA VAL A 280 -5.89 6.05 -6.38
C VAL A 280 -5.46 7.42 -6.90
N PHE A 281 -5.58 7.66 -8.19
CA PHE A 281 -5.11 8.92 -8.77
C PHE A 281 -6.03 9.48 -9.86
N SER A 282 -5.96 10.79 -10.06
CA SER A 282 -6.58 11.47 -11.20
C SER A 282 -5.62 12.57 -11.65
N SER A 283 -4.89 12.32 -12.72
CA SER A 283 -3.77 13.17 -13.16
C SER A 283 -3.69 13.16 -14.68
N ILE A 284 -2.75 13.89 -15.28
CA ILE A 284 -2.31 13.60 -16.64
C ILE A 284 -1.19 12.54 -16.67
N PHE A 285 -0.62 12.21 -15.50
CA PHE A 285 0.45 11.24 -15.35
C PHE A 285 -0.03 9.90 -14.74
N PRO A 286 0.44 8.75 -15.23
CA PRO A 286 0.17 7.43 -14.66
C PRO A 286 0.80 7.31 -13.28
N ALA A 287 0.19 6.55 -12.36
CA ALA A 287 0.82 6.21 -11.08
C ALA A 287 1.68 4.94 -11.19
N GLY A 288 2.57 4.73 -10.21
CA GLY A 288 3.36 3.51 -10.10
C GLY A 288 3.22 2.80 -8.76
N GLY A 289 3.04 1.47 -8.76
CA GLY A 289 2.91 0.69 -7.54
C GLY A 289 4.16 0.74 -6.65
N ILE A 290 5.35 0.91 -7.23
CA ILE A 290 6.60 1.15 -6.51
C ILE A 290 7.07 2.59 -6.71
N VAL A 291 7.28 2.99 -7.97
CA VAL A 291 7.80 4.32 -8.31
C VAL A 291 6.92 4.97 -9.35
N TYR A 292 6.56 6.25 -9.17
CA TYR A 292 5.97 6.99 -10.29
C TYR A 292 6.99 7.15 -11.44
N GLY A 293 8.08 7.90 -11.21
CA GLY A 293 9.02 8.33 -12.23
C GLY A 293 10.46 7.88 -11.94
N ALA A 294 11.12 7.32 -12.95
CA ALA A 294 12.53 6.92 -12.90
C ALA A 294 13.35 7.61 -14.01
N SER A 295 14.52 8.17 -13.66
CA SER A 295 15.46 8.76 -14.62
C SER A 295 16.93 8.61 -14.18
N GLY A 296 17.88 8.54 -15.11
CA GLY A 296 19.28 8.26 -14.81
C GLY A 296 19.58 6.78 -14.53
N ASN A 297 20.78 6.48 -14.03
CA ASN A 297 21.28 5.13 -13.74
C ASN A 297 20.67 4.55 -12.44
N VAL A 298 19.36 4.67 -12.28
CA VAL A 298 18.64 4.22 -11.09
C VAL A 298 18.39 2.72 -11.15
N ASN A 299 18.26 2.10 -9.99
CA ASN A 299 18.05 0.65 -9.87
C ASN A 299 16.81 0.37 -9.01
N ILE A 300 15.79 -0.23 -9.62
CA ILE A 300 14.57 -0.68 -8.94
C ILE A 300 14.53 -2.21 -9.02
N ILE A 301 14.83 -2.86 -7.90
CA ILE A 301 15.19 -4.29 -7.89
C ILE A 301 14.45 -5.05 -6.79
N ASN A 302 13.97 -6.26 -7.06
CA ASN A 302 13.31 -7.14 -6.08
C ASN A 302 12.14 -6.47 -5.34
N CYS A 303 11.41 -5.59 -6.01
CA CYS A 303 10.29 -4.88 -5.41
C CYS A 303 8.97 -5.61 -5.69
N LEU A 304 8.05 -5.54 -4.74
CA LEU A 304 6.78 -6.25 -4.77
C LEU A 304 5.61 -5.27 -4.62
N ASN A 305 4.71 -5.23 -5.60
CA ASN A 305 3.45 -4.50 -5.50
C ASN A 305 2.26 -5.44 -5.34
N LEU A 306 1.40 -5.13 -4.36
CA LEU A 306 0.09 -5.74 -4.16
C LEU A 306 -1.02 -4.71 -3.99
N GLY A 307 -0.69 -3.42 -3.95
CA GLY A 307 -1.69 -2.36 -3.96
C GLY A 307 -2.43 -2.36 -5.29
N ASN A 308 -3.77 -2.24 -5.24
CA ASN A 308 -4.53 -1.97 -6.46
C ASN A 308 -4.18 -0.58 -6.96
N ILE A 309 -3.91 -0.45 -8.25
CA ILE A 309 -3.67 0.83 -8.90
C ILE A 309 -4.86 1.14 -9.78
N SER A 310 -5.53 2.24 -9.47
CA SER A 310 -6.73 2.67 -10.19
C SER A 310 -6.73 4.19 -10.34
N GLY A 311 -7.01 4.66 -11.55
CA GLY A 311 -7.00 6.08 -11.85
C GLY A 311 -6.98 6.32 -13.33
N TYR A 312 -7.32 7.56 -13.72
CA TYR A 312 -7.43 7.94 -15.13
C TYR A 312 -6.45 9.05 -15.46
N CYS A 313 -5.87 8.97 -16.66
CA CYS A 313 -5.22 10.12 -17.26
C CYS A 313 -6.26 11.01 -17.97
N VAL A 314 -6.35 12.29 -17.57
CA VAL A 314 -7.40 13.22 -18.01
C VAL A 314 -7.35 13.51 -19.52
N ASP A 315 -6.20 13.32 -20.17
CA ASP A 315 -6.03 13.59 -21.60
C ASP A 315 -6.80 12.62 -22.52
N ASN A 316 -7.17 11.42 -22.03
CA ASN A 316 -7.83 10.39 -22.83
C ASN A 316 -8.95 9.60 -22.11
N ASN A 317 -9.24 9.89 -20.84
CA ASN A 317 -10.15 9.09 -19.98
C ASN A 317 -9.80 7.59 -19.94
N ASN A 318 -8.54 7.23 -20.23
CA ASN A 318 -8.07 5.85 -20.17
C ASN A 318 -7.56 5.55 -18.77
N GLU A 319 -7.90 4.37 -18.26
CA GLU A 319 -7.30 3.85 -17.04
C GLU A 319 -5.79 3.70 -17.28
N ARG A 320 -4.98 4.21 -16.35
CA ARG A 320 -3.53 4.29 -16.47
C ARG A 320 -2.85 3.81 -15.21
N GLY A 321 -1.52 3.71 -15.27
CA GLY A 321 -0.70 3.35 -14.12
C GLY A 321 -0.21 1.93 -14.19
N ALA A 322 0.93 1.71 -13.55
CA ALA A 322 1.66 0.46 -13.64
C ALA A 322 2.03 -0.16 -12.30
N GLY A 323 2.02 -1.49 -12.23
CA GLY A 323 2.32 -2.23 -11.01
C GLY A 323 3.69 -1.91 -10.40
N ILE A 324 4.71 -1.59 -11.21
CA ILE A 324 6.04 -1.21 -10.70
C ILE A 324 6.33 0.26 -10.98
N ILE A 325 6.41 0.66 -12.26
CA ILE A 325 6.80 2.03 -12.67
C ILE A 325 5.72 2.72 -13.49
N GLY A 326 5.26 3.87 -13.01
CA GLY A 326 4.26 4.68 -13.71
C GLY A 326 4.78 5.31 -15.01
N SER A 327 6.00 5.84 -15.01
CA SER A 327 6.65 6.49 -16.15
C SER A 327 8.17 6.34 -16.09
N SER A 328 8.81 6.00 -17.19
CA SER A 328 10.26 6.10 -17.35
C SER A 328 10.58 7.26 -18.29
N ASN A 329 11.40 8.21 -17.82
CA ASN A 329 11.74 9.39 -18.62
C ASN A 329 12.96 9.14 -19.53
N ASP A 330 13.69 8.06 -19.32
CA ASP A 330 14.81 7.65 -20.17
C ASP A 330 15.06 6.13 -20.14
N ASN A 331 16.09 5.72 -20.88
CA ASN A 331 16.53 4.32 -21.08
C ASN A 331 17.52 3.81 -20.03
N THR A 332 17.87 4.64 -19.05
CA THR A 332 18.98 4.34 -18.14
C THR A 332 18.52 3.70 -16.83
N ALA A 333 17.25 3.82 -16.50
CA ALA A 333 16.64 3.13 -15.36
C ALA A 333 16.68 1.60 -15.57
N ASN A 334 17.22 0.90 -14.58
CA ASN A 334 17.25 -0.56 -14.52
C ASN A 334 16.11 -1.08 -13.63
N ILE A 335 15.25 -1.93 -14.19
CA ILE A 335 14.10 -2.53 -13.50
C ILE A 335 14.26 -4.04 -13.55
N ALA A 336 14.52 -4.66 -12.41
CA ALA A 336 14.86 -6.07 -12.40
C ALA A 336 14.19 -6.86 -11.28
N TYR A 337 13.78 -8.10 -11.60
CA TYR A 337 13.30 -9.08 -10.63
C TYR A 337 12.12 -8.58 -9.79
N CYS A 338 11.28 -7.68 -10.32
CA CYS A 338 10.13 -7.14 -9.60
C CYS A 338 8.86 -7.96 -9.85
N LEU A 339 7.95 -7.94 -8.87
CA LEU A 339 6.67 -8.65 -8.91
C LEU A 339 5.48 -7.71 -8.73
N ASN A 340 4.47 -7.84 -9.58
CA ASN A 340 3.15 -7.23 -9.38
C ASN A 340 2.09 -8.32 -9.22
N LEU A 341 1.39 -8.34 -8.07
CA LEU A 341 0.44 -9.40 -7.71
C LEU A 341 -1.00 -8.90 -7.56
N ASN A 342 -1.31 -7.72 -8.09
CA ASN A 342 -2.66 -7.18 -8.02
C ASN A 342 -2.95 -6.23 -9.20
N LYS A 343 -4.19 -5.74 -9.27
CA LYS A 343 -4.66 -4.88 -10.36
C LYS A 343 -3.71 -3.71 -10.61
N ALA A 344 -3.27 -3.58 -11.86
CA ALA A 344 -2.70 -2.36 -12.42
C ALA A 344 -3.69 -1.77 -13.44
N GLY A 345 -3.72 -0.43 -13.56
CA GLY A 345 -4.70 0.25 -14.40
C GLY A 345 -4.45 0.11 -15.90
N ALA A 346 -3.19 0.08 -16.34
CA ALA A 346 -2.81 -0.10 -17.74
C ALA A 346 -1.79 -1.21 -17.97
N SER A 347 -0.70 -1.23 -17.20
CA SER A 347 0.41 -2.18 -17.41
C SER A 347 0.82 -2.83 -16.09
N ALA A 348 1.05 -4.13 -16.08
CA ALA A 348 1.40 -4.84 -14.86
C ALA A 348 2.78 -4.46 -14.30
N ILE A 349 3.74 -4.05 -15.15
CA ILE A 349 5.10 -3.68 -14.73
C ILE A 349 5.38 -2.21 -15.03
N VAL A 350 5.35 -1.80 -16.31
CA VAL A 350 5.70 -0.42 -16.72
C VAL A 350 4.68 0.16 -17.69
N ASP A 351 4.23 1.37 -17.42
CA ASP A 351 3.43 2.20 -18.32
C ASP A 351 4.33 3.36 -18.81
N THR A 352 4.30 3.70 -20.09
CA THR A 352 5.03 4.85 -20.63
C THR A 352 4.08 5.76 -21.40
N LEU A 353 3.98 7.02 -20.99
CA LEU A 353 3.03 7.98 -21.57
C LEU A 353 3.37 8.45 -22.98
N LEU A 354 4.61 8.24 -23.41
CA LEU A 354 5.12 8.80 -24.64
C LEU A 354 5.85 7.66 -25.35
N ASN A 355 5.93 7.70 -26.69
CA ASN A 355 6.66 6.73 -27.54
C ASN A 355 8.19 6.70 -27.30
N PHE A 356 8.59 6.76 -26.03
CA PHE A 356 9.91 6.96 -25.49
C PHE A 356 10.42 5.61 -25.00
N VAL A 357 11.30 5.07 -25.85
CA VAL A 357 12.54 4.40 -25.51
C VAL A 357 12.47 3.01 -24.84
N SER A 358 13.43 2.16 -25.20
CA SER A 358 13.62 0.78 -24.72
C SER A 358 13.97 0.73 -23.23
N ILE A 359 12.97 0.51 -22.37
CA ILE A 359 13.19 0.30 -20.94
C ILE A 359 14.14 -0.89 -20.70
N ASN A 360 15.14 -0.71 -19.84
CA ASN A 360 15.99 -1.80 -19.38
C ASN A 360 15.27 -2.61 -18.29
N ALA A 361 14.32 -3.44 -18.72
CA ALA A 361 13.57 -4.35 -17.86
C ALA A 361 14.10 -5.78 -18.02
N THR A 362 14.43 -6.43 -16.90
CA THR A 362 14.88 -7.83 -16.88
C THR A 362 14.13 -8.62 -15.82
N ASN A 363 13.58 -9.77 -16.19
CA ASN A 363 12.97 -10.74 -15.27
C ASN A 363 11.91 -10.14 -14.33
N ASN A 364 11.05 -9.27 -14.83
CA ASN A 364 9.90 -8.80 -14.06
C ASN A 364 8.69 -9.67 -14.39
N TYR A 365 7.87 -9.95 -13.39
CA TYR A 365 6.71 -10.83 -13.57
C TYR A 365 5.48 -10.27 -12.87
N TYR A 366 4.32 -10.67 -13.36
CA TYR A 366 3.07 -10.42 -12.68
C TYR A 366 2.22 -11.68 -12.64
N ASP A 367 1.34 -11.74 -11.65
CA ASP A 367 0.38 -12.83 -11.57
C ASP A 367 -0.80 -12.53 -12.50
N LYS A 368 -0.86 -13.27 -13.61
CA LYS A 368 -1.88 -13.05 -14.65
C LYS A 368 -3.29 -13.50 -14.23
N GLN A 369 -3.42 -14.25 -13.14
CA GLN A 369 -4.72 -14.61 -12.57
C GLN A 369 -5.31 -13.48 -11.71
N THR A 370 -4.46 -12.56 -11.22
CA THR A 370 -4.87 -11.41 -10.37
C THR A 370 -4.77 -10.05 -11.06
N CYS A 371 -3.91 -9.92 -12.07
CA CYS A 371 -3.70 -8.70 -12.85
C CYS A 371 -4.04 -8.96 -14.32
N LEU A 372 -5.05 -8.25 -14.83
CA LEU A 372 -5.55 -8.40 -16.20
C LEU A 372 -4.70 -7.65 -17.25
N SER A 373 -3.99 -6.61 -16.81
CA SER A 373 -2.99 -5.92 -17.63
C SER A 373 -1.76 -6.79 -17.85
N LYS A 374 -1.07 -6.57 -18.98
CA LYS A 374 0.18 -7.25 -19.33
C LYS A 374 1.43 -6.46 -18.97
N GLY A 375 2.60 -7.05 -19.18
CA GLY A 375 3.90 -6.56 -18.71
C GLY A 375 4.19 -5.06 -18.91
N ILE A 376 4.61 -4.67 -20.12
CA ILE A 376 5.05 -3.31 -20.45
C ILE A 376 4.14 -2.76 -21.54
N ASN A 377 3.56 -1.57 -21.33
CA ASN A 377 2.59 -0.96 -22.26
C ASN A 377 1.50 -1.94 -22.70
N ASN A 378 1.04 -2.77 -21.75
CA ASN A 378 0.08 -3.84 -21.97
C ASN A 378 0.50 -4.91 -23.00
N GLU A 379 1.80 -5.18 -23.11
CA GLU A 379 2.37 -6.32 -23.84
C GLU A 379 3.30 -7.15 -22.96
N ASP A 380 3.33 -8.47 -23.20
CA ASP A 380 4.29 -9.36 -22.55
C ASP A 380 5.58 -9.43 -23.38
N ILE A 381 6.72 -9.20 -22.73
CA ILE A 381 8.04 -9.21 -23.37
C ILE A 381 8.90 -10.24 -22.66
N SER A 382 9.31 -11.27 -23.40
CA SER A 382 9.99 -12.40 -22.76
C SER A 382 11.36 -12.04 -22.19
N GLY A 383 11.65 -12.48 -20.96
CA GLY A 383 12.85 -12.15 -20.22
C GLY A 383 12.85 -10.73 -19.63
N SER A 384 11.80 -9.94 -19.88
CA SER A 384 11.70 -8.55 -19.41
C SER A 384 10.50 -8.32 -18.51
N ALA A 385 9.30 -8.63 -18.98
CA ALA A 385 8.04 -8.44 -18.27
C ALA A 385 6.99 -9.44 -18.77
N GLU A 386 6.69 -10.48 -18.00
CA GLU A 386 5.80 -11.56 -18.43
C GLU A 386 4.76 -11.95 -17.36
N GLY A 387 3.56 -12.32 -17.82
CA GLY A 387 2.54 -12.91 -16.97
C GLY A 387 2.81 -14.37 -16.65
N LYS A 388 2.67 -14.75 -15.38
CA LYS A 388 2.82 -16.13 -14.90
C LYS A 388 1.60 -16.53 -14.08
N LEU A 389 1.24 -17.81 -14.11
CA LEU A 389 0.20 -18.35 -13.24
C LEU A 389 0.65 -18.24 -11.77
N THR A 390 -0.29 -18.18 -10.84
CA THR A 390 0.00 -18.15 -9.40
C THR A 390 0.89 -19.32 -8.98
N THR A 391 0.67 -20.51 -9.55
CA THR A 391 1.45 -21.72 -9.29
C THR A 391 2.89 -21.65 -9.81
N GLN A 392 3.17 -20.79 -10.79
CA GLN A 392 4.53 -20.55 -11.30
C GLN A 392 5.27 -19.47 -10.47
N LEU A 393 4.54 -18.67 -9.71
CA LEU A 393 5.06 -17.58 -8.88
C LEU A 393 5.10 -17.92 -7.38
N THR A 394 4.82 -19.16 -7.00
CA THR A 394 4.76 -19.58 -5.60
C THR A 394 5.61 -20.83 -5.35
N GLY A 395 6.03 -21.05 -4.10
CA GLY A 395 6.79 -22.23 -3.70
C GLY A 395 8.31 -22.04 -3.78
N THR A 396 9.04 -23.16 -3.93
CA THR A 396 10.52 -23.18 -3.91
C THR A 396 11.16 -23.76 -5.17
N SER A 397 10.45 -23.79 -6.30
CA SER A 397 10.96 -24.44 -7.51
C SER A 397 12.26 -23.80 -8.01
N PRO A 398 13.22 -24.59 -8.55
CA PRO A 398 14.43 -24.05 -9.18
C PRO A 398 14.12 -23.08 -10.33
N GLU A 399 13.01 -23.28 -11.04
CA GLU A 399 12.55 -22.40 -12.11
C GLU A 399 12.17 -21.02 -11.58
N LEU A 400 11.42 -20.96 -10.47
CA LEU A 400 11.05 -19.70 -9.82
C LEU A 400 12.29 -18.97 -9.28
N GLN A 401 13.24 -19.70 -8.69
CA GLN A 401 14.51 -19.13 -8.23
C GLN A 401 15.37 -18.61 -9.39
N ALA A 402 15.39 -19.30 -10.54
CA ALA A 402 16.08 -18.82 -11.73
C ALA A 402 15.43 -17.56 -12.32
N MET A 403 14.10 -17.43 -12.20
CA MET A 403 13.35 -16.25 -12.62
C MET A 403 13.68 -15.03 -11.76
N LEU A 404 13.59 -15.14 -10.43
CA LEU A 404 13.67 -13.98 -9.51
C LEU A 404 15.02 -13.78 -8.82
N GLY A 405 15.90 -14.78 -8.85
CA GLY A 405 17.26 -14.71 -8.28
C GLY A 405 17.30 -14.69 -6.75
N ASP A 406 18.45 -14.32 -6.20
CA ASP A 406 18.75 -14.45 -4.76
C ASP A 406 18.20 -13.29 -3.90
N GLY A 407 17.51 -12.34 -4.52
CA GLY A 407 16.91 -11.17 -3.86
C GLY A 407 15.66 -11.47 -3.04
N TRP A 408 15.24 -12.73 -3.00
CA TRP A 408 13.93 -13.16 -2.51
C TRP A 408 14.06 -14.37 -1.56
N SER A 409 13.15 -14.43 -0.60
CA SER A 409 12.91 -15.55 0.30
C SER A 409 11.79 -16.42 -0.26
N TYR A 410 12.11 -17.68 -0.54
CA TYR A 410 11.19 -18.68 -1.07
C TYR A 410 10.69 -19.60 0.05
N ALA A 411 9.41 -19.97 0.02
CA ALA A 411 8.89 -21.10 0.80
C ALA A 411 7.66 -21.69 0.11
N GLU A 412 7.32 -22.93 0.47
CA GLU A 412 6.11 -23.60 0.01
C GLU A 412 4.85 -22.75 0.29
N GLY A 413 3.85 -22.86 -0.59
CA GLY A 413 2.51 -22.28 -0.39
C GLY A 413 2.40 -20.75 -0.33
N ARG A 414 3.46 -20.00 -0.69
CA ARG A 414 3.45 -18.53 -0.75
C ARG A 414 4.18 -17.96 -1.97
N TYR A 415 3.86 -16.72 -2.31
CA TYR A 415 4.72 -15.92 -3.20
C TYR A 415 6.07 -15.65 -2.50
N PRO A 416 7.16 -15.46 -3.25
CA PRO A 416 8.43 -15.01 -2.70
C PRO A 416 8.27 -13.66 -1.97
N ILE A 417 8.95 -13.51 -0.83
CA ILE A 417 9.03 -12.24 -0.09
C ILE A 417 10.40 -11.61 -0.33
N PRO A 418 10.51 -10.30 -0.56
CA PRO A 418 11.82 -9.68 -0.70
C PRO A 418 12.72 -9.95 0.52
N LEU A 419 13.99 -10.28 0.26
CA LEU A 419 14.92 -10.69 1.32
C LEU A 419 15.12 -9.57 2.34
N GLY A 420 15.06 -9.93 3.63
CA GLY A 420 15.07 -9.02 4.78
C GLY A 420 13.67 -8.74 5.34
N LEU A 421 12.60 -9.11 4.62
CA LEU A 421 11.21 -8.91 5.03
C LEU A 421 10.46 -10.21 5.32
N GLU A 422 11.11 -11.37 5.22
CA GLU A 422 10.47 -12.68 5.34
C GLU A 422 9.83 -12.97 6.70
N ASN A 423 10.17 -12.21 7.74
CA ASN A 423 9.56 -12.32 9.07
C ASN A 423 8.58 -11.17 9.37
N ASP A 424 8.36 -10.25 8.42
CA ASP A 424 7.40 -9.17 8.61
C ASP A 424 5.96 -9.66 8.41
N SER A 425 5.09 -9.41 9.39
CA SER A 425 3.71 -9.88 9.36
C SER A 425 2.89 -9.36 8.17
N MET A 426 3.14 -8.13 7.73
CA MET A 426 2.45 -7.60 6.55
C MET A 426 3.00 -8.20 5.27
N ALA A 427 4.31 -8.44 5.18
CA ALA A 427 4.91 -9.15 4.05
C ALA A 427 4.39 -10.59 3.94
N LEU A 428 4.22 -11.29 5.07
CA LEU A 428 3.64 -12.65 5.12
C LEU A 428 2.20 -12.68 4.62
N VAL A 429 1.37 -11.74 5.09
CA VAL A 429 -0.02 -11.56 4.61
C VAL A 429 -0.05 -11.20 3.13
N ALA A 430 0.85 -10.32 2.68
CA ALA A 430 0.97 -9.93 1.28
C ALA A 430 1.26 -11.15 0.38
N ALA A 431 2.22 -11.97 0.78
CA ALA A 431 2.68 -13.14 0.05
C ALA A 431 1.70 -14.32 0.07
N THR A 432 0.53 -14.21 0.70
CA THR A 432 -0.47 -15.28 0.71
C THR A 432 -1.26 -15.27 -0.62
N PRO A 433 -1.25 -16.39 -1.37
CA PRO A 433 -1.89 -16.52 -2.68
C PRO A 433 -3.34 -17.00 -2.64
N VAL A 434 -4.04 -16.74 -3.74
CA VAL A 434 -5.27 -17.42 -4.15
C VAL A 434 -4.94 -18.19 -5.42
N TYR A 435 -5.11 -19.51 -5.39
CA TYR A 435 -4.82 -20.42 -6.50
C TYR A 435 -6.08 -20.64 -7.33
N LEU A 436 -6.40 -19.69 -8.22
CA LEU A 436 -7.54 -19.84 -9.12
C LEU A 436 -7.31 -21.01 -10.11
N HIS A 437 -8.40 -21.68 -10.47
CA HIS A 437 -8.37 -22.83 -11.38
C HIS A 437 -7.70 -22.50 -12.72
N PHE A 438 -6.93 -23.44 -13.26
CA PHE A 438 -6.45 -23.42 -14.63
C PHE A 438 -6.43 -24.83 -15.22
N GLU A 439 -6.67 -24.95 -16.53
CA GLU A 439 -6.44 -26.18 -17.28
C GLU A 439 -5.04 -26.17 -17.92
N ASN A 440 -4.61 -25.00 -18.38
CA ASN A 440 -3.30 -24.76 -18.98
C ASN A 440 -2.96 -23.26 -18.92
N GLU A 441 -1.84 -22.84 -19.53
CA GLU A 441 -1.39 -21.45 -19.47
C GLU A 441 -2.27 -20.45 -20.26
N GLU A 442 -3.14 -20.92 -21.14
CA GLU A 442 -4.06 -20.09 -21.94
C GLU A 442 -5.51 -20.17 -21.45
N ASP A 443 -5.86 -21.20 -20.68
CA ASP A 443 -7.20 -21.44 -20.14
C ASP A 443 -7.16 -21.50 -18.61
N TYR A 444 -7.49 -20.36 -17.98
CA TYR A 444 -7.41 -20.17 -16.54
C TYR A 444 -8.45 -19.15 -16.07
N ASN A 445 -8.87 -19.28 -14.81
CA ASN A 445 -9.71 -18.29 -14.15
C ASN A 445 -8.86 -17.08 -13.75
N HIS A 446 -9.46 -15.90 -13.93
CA HIS A 446 -8.98 -14.65 -13.36
C HIS A 446 -9.87 -14.24 -12.19
N VAL A 447 -9.39 -13.30 -11.38
CA VAL A 447 -10.15 -12.71 -10.28
C VAL A 447 -11.47 -12.08 -10.74
N ASP A 448 -11.60 -11.63 -11.98
CA ASP A 448 -12.84 -11.03 -12.52
C ASP A 448 -13.79 -12.03 -13.20
N SER A 449 -13.42 -13.32 -13.24
CA SER A 449 -14.10 -14.35 -14.01
C SER A 449 -13.97 -15.74 -13.38
N VAL A 450 -14.13 -15.82 -12.05
CA VAL A 450 -14.02 -17.08 -11.30
C VAL A 450 -15.23 -17.98 -11.61
N SER A 451 -14.96 -19.16 -12.14
CA SER A 451 -16.00 -20.12 -12.57
C SER A 451 -15.94 -21.47 -11.87
N LYS A 452 -14.83 -21.76 -11.20
CA LYS A 452 -14.52 -23.06 -10.57
C LYS A 452 -14.02 -22.89 -9.16
N ASN A 453 -14.22 -23.92 -8.34
CA ASN A 453 -13.65 -23.97 -7.01
C ASN A 453 -12.13 -23.82 -7.08
N PHE A 454 -11.55 -23.26 -6.03
CA PHE A 454 -10.13 -22.89 -6.02
C PHE A 454 -9.55 -23.13 -4.63
N THR A 455 -8.24 -22.93 -4.47
CA THR A 455 -7.59 -23.02 -3.16
C THR A 455 -6.93 -21.72 -2.74
N VAL A 456 -6.64 -21.59 -1.45
CA VAL A 456 -5.94 -20.44 -0.88
C VAL A 456 -4.76 -20.89 -0.04
N GLY A 457 -3.72 -20.06 0.03
CA GLY A 457 -2.59 -20.34 0.91
C GLY A 457 -3.00 -20.23 2.39
N LEU A 458 -2.62 -21.22 3.19
CA LEU A 458 -2.77 -21.21 4.66
C LEU A 458 -1.44 -21.07 5.40
N GLU A 459 -0.34 -21.00 4.66
CA GLU A 459 1.00 -20.83 5.22
C GLU A 459 1.11 -19.52 6.02
N ASN A 460 2.12 -19.44 6.89
CA ASN A 460 2.38 -18.27 7.75
C ASN A 460 1.33 -18.03 8.84
N ASN A 461 0.55 -19.04 9.22
CA ASN A 461 -0.50 -18.98 10.26
C ASN A 461 -1.58 -17.92 9.97
N VAL A 462 -1.92 -17.75 8.69
CA VAL A 462 -2.98 -16.84 8.28
C VAL A 462 -4.36 -17.48 8.42
N SER A 463 -5.39 -16.65 8.39
CA SER A 463 -6.79 -17.07 8.35
C SER A 463 -7.53 -16.33 7.24
N TRP A 464 -8.56 -16.97 6.69
CA TRP A 464 -9.39 -16.40 5.63
C TRP A 464 -10.82 -16.15 6.10
N GLU A 465 -11.38 -15.05 5.61
CA GLU A 465 -12.76 -14.66 5.80
C GLU A 465 -13.37 -14.19 4.46
N GLU A 466 -14.68 -14.34 4.33
CA GLU A 466 -15.48 -13.81 3.21
C GLU A 466 -16.41 -12.69 3.71
N ALA A 467 -16.93 -11.86 2.81
CA ALA A 467 -17.76 -10.71 3.16
C ALA A 467 -19.24 -10.85 2.76
N PHE A 468 -19.57 -11.56 1.67
CA PHE A 468 -20.90 -11.55 1.05
C PHE A 468 -21.60 -12.91 0.94
N GLY A 469 -21.04 -13.95 1.53
CA GLY A 469 -21.58 -15.30 1.65
C GLY A 469 -21.55 -16.07 0.34
N ARG A 470 -20.71 -15.70 -0.63
CA ARG A 470 -20.68 -16.32 -1.96
C ARG A 470 -19.68 -17.45 -2.09
N VAL A 471 -18.80 -17.59 -1.11
CA VAL A 471 -17.87 -18.71 -1.00
C VAL A 471 -17.95 -19.33 0.40
N SER A 472 -17.44 -20.54 0.52
CA SER A 472 -17.15 -21.15 1.83
C SER A 472 -15.74 -21.72 1.85
N PHE A 473 -15.08 -21.60 3.01
CA PHE A 473 -13.75 -22.16 3.24
C PHE A 473 -13.86 -23.49 3.98
N ASN A 474 -13.17 -24.50 3.48
CA ASN A 474 -12.89 -25.76 4.16
C ASN A 474 -11.38 -26.02 4.11
N ASP A 475 -10.68 -25.60 5.16
CA ASP A 475 -9.23 -25.43 5.16
C ASP A 475 -8.79 -24.57 3.96
N GLU A 476 -7.89 -25.08 3.13
CA GLU A 476 -7.38 -24.38 1.94
C GLU A 476 -8.37 -24.37 0.77
N ASN A 477 -9.42 -25.20 0.81
CA ASN A 477 -10.36 -25.33 -0.29
C ASN A 477 -11.45 -24.27 -0.19
N VAL A 478 -11.70 -23.59 -1.30
CA VAL A 478 -12.75 -22.58 -1.44
C VAL A 478 -13.81 -23.08 -2.40
N GLN A 479 -15.02 -23.29 -1.86
CA GLN A 479 -16.18 -23.69 -2.63
C GLN A 479 -17.00 -22.46 -3.02
N LEU A 480 -17.36 -22.36 -4.30
CA LEU A 480 -18.27 -21.33 -4.82
C LEU A 480 -19.73 -21.69 -4.47
N LEU A 481 -20.47 -20.74 -3.89
CA LEU A 481 -21.86 -20.92 -3.46
C LEU A 481 -22.86 -20.16 -4.34
N SER A 482 -22.47 -18.99 -4.86
CA SER A 482 -23.33 -18.19 -5.74
C SER A 482 -22.52 -17.24 -6.63
N ILE A 483 -23.08 -16.87 -7.78
CA ILE A 483 -22.50 -15.88 -8.70
C ILE A 483 -22.56 -14.46 -8.14
N GLY A 484 -21.56 -13.64 -8.45
CA GLY A 484 -21.48 -12.23 -8.09
C GLY A 484 -20.15 -11.82 -7.45
N TYR A 485 -20.10 -10.58 -6.97
CA TYR A 485 -18.92 -9.99 -6.33
C TYR A 485 -18.71 -10.52 -4.90
N GLU A 486 -17.48 -10.92 -4.59
CA GLU A 486 -17.01 -11.38 -3.27
C GLU A 486 -15.71 -10.68 -2.84
N ILE A 487 -15.52 -10.48 -1.54
CA ILE A 487 -14.27 -9.99 -0.95
C ILE A 487 -13.70 -11.07 -0.03
N LEU A 488 -12.55 -11.62 -0.41
CA LEU A 488 -11.77 -12.52 0.42
C LEU A 488 -10.80 -11.68 1.25
N SER A 489 -10.74 -11.93 2.55
CA SER A 489 -9.81 -11.25 3.46
C SER A 489 -8.89 -12.26 4.12
N VAL A 490 -7.58 -12.15 3.86
CA VAL A 490 -6.55 -12.90 4.58
C VAL A 490 -6.03 -12.08 5.75
N LYS A 491 -5.85 -12.70 6.91
CA LYS A 491 -5.44 -12.04 8.15
C LYS A 491 -4.32 -12.76 8.90
N LEU A 492 -3.43 -11.97 9.52
CA LEU A 492 -2.45 -12.41 10.51
C LEU A 492 -2.45 -11.39 11.68
N GLY A 493 -3.14 -11.72 12.77
CA GLY A 493 -3.36 -10.76 13.86
C GLY A 493 -4.07 -9.50 13.38
N ASN A 494 -3.43 -8.34 13.49
CA ASN A 494 -3.98 -7.04 13.06
C ASN A 494 -3.65 -6.69 11.60
N TYR A 495 -2.92 -7.55 10.88
CA TYR A 495 -2.56 -7.34 9.47
C TYR A 495 -3.56 -8.04 8.57
N SER A 496 -3.96 -7.39 7.48
CA SER A 496 -4.92 -7.95 6.53
C SER A 496 -4.68 -7.50 5.10
N LYS A 497 -4.98 -8.37 4.14
CA LYS A 497 -5.06 -8.06 2.71
C LYS A 497 -6.43 -8.51 2.19
N LYS A 498 -6.99 -7.74 1.26
CA LYS A 498 -8.25 -8.04 0.60
C LYS A 498 -8.01 -8.43 -0.85
N ILE A 499 -8.76 -9.41 -1.33
CA ILE A 499 -8.78 -9.85 -2.72
C ILE A 499 -10.22 -9.85 -3.18
N ASN A 500 -10.47 -9.11 -4.24
CA ASN A 500 -11.77 -8.95 -4.83
C ASN A 500 -11.93 -9.98 -5.94
N ILE A 501 -13.03 -10.75 -5.92
CA ILE A 501 -13.35 -11.68 -7.01
C ILE A 501 -14.75 -11.46 -7.56
N ILE A 502 -14.95 -11.82 -8.82
CA ILE A 502 -16.25 -11.88 -9.49
C ILE A 502 -16.48 -13.33 -9.89
N ILE A 503 -17.51 -13.93 -9.29
CA ILE A 503 -17.92 -15.30 -9.57
C ILE A 503 -18.93 -15.26 -10.73
N VAL A 504 -18.57 -15.85 -11.85
CA VAL A 504 -19.38 -15.86 -13.09
C VAL A 504 -20.09 -17.19 -13.33
N ASP A 505 -19.59 -18.25 -12.71
CA ASP A 505 -20.23 -19.55 -12.67
C ASP A 505 -19.92 -20.22 -11.33
N THR A 506 -20.76 -21.14 -10.91
CA THR A 506 -20.49 -22.00 -9.77
C THR A 506 -20.41 -23.41 -10.31
N GLU A 507 -19.32 -24.13 -10.02
CA GLU A 507 -19.31 -25.58 -10.16
C GLU A 507 -20.46 -26.14 -9.34
N VAL A 508 -21.59 -26.37 -10.00
CA VAL A 508 -22.67 -27.12 -9.39
C VAL A 508 -22.08 -28.50 -9.20
N SER A 509 -21.78 -28.87 -7.95
CA SER A 509 -21.56 -30.27 -7.59
C SER A 509 -22.68 -31.03 -8.26
N SER A 510 -22.34 -31.80 -9.28
CA SER A 510 -23.29 -32.34 -10.25
C SER A 510 -24.52 -32.92 -9.54
N PRO A 511 -25.69 -32.27 -9.59
CA PRO A 511 -26.93 -32.96 -9.32
C PRO A 511 -27.25 -33.60 -10.66
N GLU A 512 -26.81 -34.85 -10.89
CA GLU A 512 -27.04 -35.64 -12.13
C GLU A 512 -27.59 -34.80 -13.28
N ILE A 513 -26.72 -34.11 -14.03
CA ILE A 513 -27.15 -33.44 -15.26
C ILE A 513 -27.61 -34.57 -16.17
N LEU A 514 -28.92 -34.73 -16.27
CA LEU A 514 -29.54 -35.67 -17.19
C LEU A 514 -29.11 -35.29 -18.59
N SER A 515 -28.66 -36.28 -19.34
CA SER A 515 -28.15 -36.09 -20.70
C SER A 515 -29.18 -35.34 -21.57
N ASN A 516 -28.72 -34.60 -22.59
CA ASN A 516 -29.57 -33.89 -23.57
C ASN A 516 -30.65 -34.76 -24.26
N ASN A 517 -30.63 -36.09 -24.05
CA ASN A 517 -31.62 -37.03 -24.57
C ASN A 517 -32.86 -37.18 -23.67
N GLU A 518 -32.94 -36.51 -22.52
CA GLU A 518 -34.02 -36.70 -21.55
C GLU A 518 -35.03 -35.57 -21.48
N ILE A 519 -34.69 -34.39 -22.01
CA ILE A 519 -35.58 -33.22 -22.05
C ILE A 519 -35.52 -32.61 -23.44
N SER A 520 -36.67 -32.53 -24.11
CA SER A 520 -36.80 -31.87 -25.41
C SER A 520 -37.84 -30.76 -25.36
N ILE A 521 -37.62 -29.72 -26.16
CA ILE A 521 -38.53 -28.59 -26.29
C ILE A 521 -38.84 -28.32 -27.76
N TYR A 522 -40.12 -28.07 -28.07
CA TYR A 522 -40.55 -27.80 -29.43
C TYR A 522 -41.90 -27.07 -29.51
N PRO A 523 -42.17 -26.34 -30.60
CA PRO A 523 -41.19 -25.96 -31.63
C PRO A 523 -40.17 -24.96 -31.06
N ASN A 524 -38.99 -24.92 -31.65
CA ASN A 524 -38.01 -23.87 -31.42
C ASN A 524 -37.43 -23.48 -32.79
N PRO A 525 -37.75 -22.29 -33.34
CA PRO A 525 -38.47 -21.18 -32.69
C PRO A 525 -39.95 -21.46 -32.36
N ALA A 526 -40.48 -20.80 -31.33
CA ALA A 526 -41.83 -20.99 -30.78
C ALA A 526 -42.69 -19.72 -30.96
N SER A 527 -43.99 -19.88 -31.28
CA SER A 527 -44.90 -18.75 -31.50
C SER A 527 -45.86 -18.50 -30.32
N GLU A 528 -46.83 -19.37 -30.09
CA GLU A 528 -47.84 -19.20 -29.03
C GLU A 528 -47.61 -20.17 -27.86
N TYR A 529 -47.04 -21.34 -28.14
CA TYR A 529 -46.86 -22.41 -27.17
C TYR A 529 -45.47 -23.02 -27.28
N LEU A 530 -44.88 -23.36 -26.13
CA LEU A 530 -43.69 -24.19 -26.02
C LEU A 530 -44.10 -25.52 -25.39
N ASN A 531 -43.86 -26.63 -26.10
CA ASN A 531 -44.02 -27.97 -25.55
C ASN A 531 -42.69 -28.41 -24.95
N ILE A 532 -42.79 -29.05 -23.78
CA ILE A 532 -41.68 -29.60 -23.00
C ILE A 532 -41.99 -31.08 -22.82
N GLU A 533 -41.06 -31.92 -23.25
CA GLU A 533 -41.15 -33.36 -23.13
C GLU A 533 -40.00 -33.87 -22.25
N LEU A 534 -40.36 -34.59 -21.21
CA LEU A 534 -39.50 -35.12 -20.16
C LEU A 534 -39.57 -36.65 -20.21
N ASN A 535 -38.42 -37.30 -20.28
CA ASN A 535 -38.35 -38.74 -20.08
C ASN A 535 -38.43 -39.04 -18.57
N GLN A 536 -39.44 -39.79 -18.13
CA GLN A 536 -39.58 -40.36 -16.77
C GLN A 536 -39.90 -39.41 -15.58
N HIS A 537 -40.74 -38.39 -15.75
CA HIS A 537 -41.34 -37.56 -14.68
C HIS A 537 -40.30 -37.04 -13.68
N LEU A 538 -39.27 -36.39 -14.21
CA LEU A 538 -38.10 -35.99 -13.44
C LEU A 538 -38.24 -34.61 -12.78
N SER A 539 -39.38 -33.92 -12.91
CA SER A 539 -39.55 -32.51 -12.52
C SER A 539 -40.91 -32.23 -11.88
N ASP A 540 -40.94 -31.24 -11.00
CA ASP A 540 -42.14 -30.72 -10.33
C ASP A 540 -42.54 -29.33 -10.87
N GLU A 541 -41.58 -28.60 -11.48
CA GLU A 541 -41.78 -27.22 -11.92
C GLU A 541 -40.92 -26.87 -13.15
N VAL A 542 -41.42 -25.95 -13.97
CA VAL A 542 -40.69 -25.29 -15.04
C VAL A 542 -40.80 -23.78 -14.92
N GLN A 543 -39.72 -23.07 -15.19
CA GLN A 543 -39.61 -21.62 -15.06
C GLN A 543 -39.01 -21.02 -16.33
N ILE A 544 -39.57 -19.93 -16.84
CA ILE A 544 -39.05 -19.19 -18.00
C ILE A 544 -38.54 -17.83 -17.55
N TYR A 545 -37.33 -17.51 -17.97
CA TYR A 545 -36.63 -16.26 -17.69
C TYR A 545 -36.31 -15.52 -19.00
N ASP A 546 -36.31 -14.19 -18.95
CA ASP A 546 -35.63 -13.40 -19.99
C ASP A 546 -34.10 -13.49 -19.86
N ILE A 547 -33.39 -12.93 -20.85
CA ILE A 547 -31.93 -12.87 -20.88
C ILE A 547 -31.30 -12.04 -19.74
N SER A 548 -32.08 -11.21 -19.05
CA SER A 548 -31.62 -10.44 -17.89
C SER A 548 -31.76 -11.21 -16.57
N GLY A 549 -32.34 -12.41 -16.61
CA GLY A 549 -32.57 -13.26 -15.44
C GLY A 549 -33.87 -12.95 -14.70
N LYS A 550 -34.78 -12.16 -15.29
CA LYS A 550 -36.11 -11.91 -14.70
C LYS A 550 -37.02 -13.10 -14.93
N LEU A 551 -37.60 -13.65 -13.87
CA LEU A 551 -38.61 -14.70 -13.95
C LEU A 551 -39.90 -14.15 -14.59
N LEU A 552 -40.34 -14.78 -15.67
CA LEU A 552 -41.55 -14.38 -16.41
C LEU A 552 -42.70 -15.35 -16.19
N ILE A 553 -42.41 -16.66 -16.21
CA ILE A 553 -43.41 -17.72 -16.06
C ILE A 553 -42.86 -18.76 -15.08
N SER A 554 -43.68 -19.18 -14.12
CA SER A 554 -43.44 -20.35 -13.27
C SER A 554 -44.68 -21.25 -13.36
N LYS A 555 -44.46 -22.54 -13.62
CA LYS A 555 -45.54 -23.52 -13.81
C LYS A 555 -45.17 -24.84 -13.17
N ALA A 556 -46.00 -25.28 -12.23
CA ALA A 556 -45.93 -26.64 -11.70
C ALA A 556 -46.33 -27.65 -12.79
N ILE A 557 -45.62 -28.78 -12.85
CA ILE A 557 -45.84 -29.84 -13.83
C ILE A 557 -45.99 -31.20 -13.16
N ASN A 558 -46.88 -32.02 -13.70
CA ASN A 558 -47.21 -33.34 -13.19
C ASN A 558 -47.26 -34.42 -14.29
N SER A 559 -46.80 -34.08 -15.50
CA SER A 559 -46.83 -34.93 -16.69
C SER A 559 -45.48 -34.90 -17.42
N ASN A 560 -45.12 -36.01 -18.08
CA ASN A 560 -43.96 -36.07 -18.98
C ASN A 560 -44.04 -35.08 -20.15
N GLN A 561 -45.25 -34.69 -20.56
CA GLN A 561 -45.44 -33.71 -21.60
C GLN A 561 -46.22 -32.53 -21.01
N THR A 562 -45.64 -31.33 -21.11
CA THR A 562 -46.26 -30.09 -20.66
C THR A 562 -46.23 -29.07 -21.79
N GLN A 563 -47.35 -28.38 -22.00
CA GLN A 563 -47.42 -27.22 -22.87
C GLN A 563 -47.48 -25.94 -22.02
N ILE A 564 -46.66 -24.95 -22.35
CA ILE A 564 -46.67 -23.61 -21.75
C ILE A 564 -47.15 -22.61 -22.79
N ASN A 565 -48.11 -21.75 -22.40
CA ASN A 565 -48.51 -20.60 -23.21
C ASN A 565 -47.47 -19.49 -23.03
N ILE A 566 -46.88 -19.06 -24.14
CA ILE A 566 -45.85 -18.01 -24.23
C ILE A 566 -46.29 -16.86 -25.15
N ALA A 567 -47.57 -16.79 -25.51
CA ALA A 567 -48.08 -15.81 -26.47
C ALA A 567 -47.86 -14.35 -26.02
N ASP A 568 -47.87 -14.11 -24.70
CA ASP A 568 -47.66 -12.79 -24.09
C ASP A 568 -46.17 -12.42 -23.95
N LEU A 569 -45.24 -13.32 -24.28
CA LEU A 569 -43.81 -13.02 -24.29
C LEU A 569 -43.44 -12.24 -25.56
N GLU A 570 -42.60 -11.21 -25.40
CA GLU A 570 -42.07 -10.46 -26.55
C GLU A 570 -41.15 -11.33 -27.41
N GLN A 571 -40.97 -10.98 -28.68
CA GLN A 571 -40.02 -11.68 -29.56
C GLN A 571 -38.60 -11.60 -28.98
N GLY A 572 -37.92 -12.73 -28.88
CA GLY A 572 -36.60 -12.76 -28.24
C GLY A 572 -36.12 -14.13 -27.78
N MET A 573 -34.98 -14.13 -27.12
CA MET A 573 -34.36 -15.32 -26.53
C MET A 573 -34.83 -15.51 -25.09
N TYR A 574 -35.11 -16.75 -24.71
CA TYR A 574 -35.55 -17.10 -23.35
C TYR A 574 -34.82 -18.32 -22.81
N ILE A 575 -34.74 -18.39 -21.48
CA ILE A 575 -34.15 -19.51 -20.74
C ILE A 575 -35.28 -20.26 -20.03
N LEU A 576 -35.41 -21.55 -20.32
CA LEU A 576 -36.28 -22.48 -19.61
C LEU A 576 -35.46 -23.24 -18.58
N ASN A 577 -35.81 -23.11 -17.30
CA ASN A 577 -35.29 -23.94 -16.22
C ASN A 577 -36.31 -25.02 -15.86
N VAL A 578 -35.83 -26.23 -15.59
CA VAL A 578 -36.62 -27.37 -15.11
C VAL A 578 -36.18 -27.66 -13.68
N LEU A 579 -37.13 -27.76 -12.74
CA LEU A 579 -36.85 -27.87 -11.30
C LEU A 579 -37.54 -29.09 -10.66
N LYS A 580 -36.83 -29.76 -9.77
CA LYS A 580 -37.37 -30.83 -8.91
C LYS A 580 -37.12 -30.46 -7.46
N SER A 581 -38.18 -30.40 -6.64
CA SER A 581 -38.10 -30.03 -5.22
C SER A 581 -37.26 -28.75 -5.01
N ASP A 582 -37.60 -27.68 -5.73
CA ASP A 582 -36.94 -26.36 -5.75
C ASP A 582 -35.48 -26.33 -6.24
N ARG A 583 -34.95 -27.45 -6.77
CA ARG A 583 -33.61 -27.52 -7.35
C ARG A 583 -33.66 -27.55 -8.87
N LYS A 584 -32.87 -26.69 -9.52
CA LYS A 584 -32.69 -26.69 -10.98
C LYS A 584 -31.96 -27.97 -11.43
N ILE A 585 -32.60 -28.76 -12.29
CA ILE A 585 -32.05 -30.01 -12.84
C ILE A 585 -31.67 -29.89 -14.33
N ALA A 586 -32.23 -28.91 -15.05
CA ALA A 586 -31.85 -28.60 -16.43
C ALA A 586 -32.13 -27.15 -16.78
N SER A 587 -31.40 -26.64 -17.80
CA SER A 587 -31.60 -25.30 -18.37
C SER A 587 -31.48 -25.38 -19.89
N LEU A 588 -32.51 -24.95 -20.63
CA LEU A 588 -32.56 -24.96 -22.10
C LEU A 588 -32.85 -23.54 -22.62
N ARG A 589 -32.43 -23.26 -23.85
CA ARG A 589 -32.71 -21.98 -24.53
C ARG A 589 -33.71 -22.18 -25.66
N PHE A 590 -34.65 -21.26 -25.82
CA PHE A 590 -35.54 -21.21 -26.98
C PHE A 590 -35.74 -19.79 -27.51
N VAL A 591 -36.12 -19.70 -28.77
CA VAL A 591 -36.42 -18.45 -29.48
C VAL A 591 -37.94 -18.28 -29.55
N LYS A 592 -38.46 -17.12 -29.18
CA LYS A 592 -39.84 -16.69 -29.43
C LYS A 592 -39.90 -15.84 -30.70
N GLU A 593 -40.76 -16.24 -31.64
CA GLU A 593 -41.07 -15.52 -32.89
C GLU A 593 -42.33 -14.66 -32.80
#